data_AF-A0A7W6DKI3-F1
#
_entry.id   AF-A0A7W6DKI3-F1
#
_cell.length_a   1.000
_cell.length_b   1.000
_cell.length_c   1.000
_cell.angle_alpha   90.00
_cell.angle_beta   90.00
_cell.angle_gamma   90.00
#
_symmetry.space_group_name_H-M   'P 1'
#
loop_
_entity.id
_entity.type
_entity.pdbx_description
1 polymer ?
#
loop_
_entity_poly.entity_id
_entity_poly.type
_entity_poly.pdbx_seq_one_letter_code
_entity_poly.pdbx_strand_id
1 'polypeptide(L)'
;MTLTSRAAAFAAGAGALVFILSLVLGYGAGGEDDLLTVGRSLIIAILCGTMSWASTQRTVATTAAAIDDATERLICAAHGDLQSPIPASIGREMPELGIALESLFSQVRTNLDHVQALALFDQVTGLANRTSFCRQVERILADRDDGSPAALFFLDLDGFKAINDTLGHAAGDQLLARVASRLREVVMAQVTQGMGDGIVGRLAGDEFTLFFPHLPHADAAPRIARAIQFALGERFDLGSQQVGLGASIGIAAYPDHGDNLTALLRSADIAMYHAKREGRGRAEMFSPALALEASDRAEMERDLMLALERNEFMLEFQPQVDVVSGRAVAAEALVRWVHPGRGDMVMPGAFVPLAEESGVIIALGDWVMGHVCETATQWARRGVAQRLTMNISSRELAQADFFMRLRHAMATHKTPPAMLELELNESIGMDLPTRVLGQLRALRGEGVRVTIDEFGTGYSNLSRMKDLPVDRVKIDRSLVRDIVSSAEARTICGAVIGLVHGLGLEVVVAGVESQAQIDLLRVLGVTQFQGFYLARPMNEADYLGRYGRQAVALRSV
;
A
#
# COMPACT_ATOMS: atom_id res chain seq x y z
N MET A 1 -4.00 50.67 -50.29
CA MET A 1 -3.14 50.53 -51.49
C MET A 1 -2.64 49.10 -51.53
N THR A 2 -2.97 48.34 -52.58
CA THR A 2 -2.49 46.96 -52.77
C THR A 2 -0.96 46.93 -52.92
N LEU A 3 -0.29 45.83 -52.59
CA LEU A 3 1.15 45.64 -52.84
C LEU A 3 1.54 45.95 -54.30
N THR A 4 0.64 45.60 -55.23
CA THR A 4 0.75 45.93 -56.66
C THR A 4 0.74 47.44 -56.95
N SER A 5 -0.06 48.22 -56.23
CA SER A 5 -0.10 49.69 -56.38
C SER A 5 1.16 50.39 -55.86
N ARG A 6 1.79 49.86 -54.78
CA ARG A 6 3.06 50.35 -54.25
C ARG A 6 4.23 49.99 -55.14
N ALA A 7 4.23 48.77 -55.69
CA ALA A 7 5.20 48.31 -56.70
C ALA A 7 5.16 49.17 -57.96
N ALA A 8 3.97 49.47 -58.47
CA ALA A 8 3.78 50.36 -59.61
C ALA A 8 4.25 51.80 -59.33
N ALA A 9 3.94 52.34 -58.15
CA ALA A 9 4.40 53.67 -57.74
C ALA A 9 5.93 53.74 -57.57
N PHE A 10 6.57 52.70 -57.03
CA PHE A 10 8.02 52.61 -56.90
C PHE A 10 8.72 52.48 -58.26
N ALA A 11 8.20 51.63 -59.15
CA ALA A 11 8.74 51.50 -60.51
C ALA A 11 8.59 52.80 -61.32
N ALA A 12 7.46 53.49 -61.19
CA ALA A 12 7.25 54.80 -61.80
C ALA A 12 8.18 55.88 -61.22
N GLY A 13 8.38 55.89 -59.89
CA GLY A 13 9.30 56.81 -59.22
C GLY A 13 10.77 56.56 -59.59
N ALA A 14 11.20 55.29 -59.64
CA ALA A 14 12.54 54.91 -60.07
C ALA A 14 12.79 55.25 -61.54
N GLY A 15 11.81 54.99 -62.42
CA GLY A 15 11.86 55.40 -63.82
C GLY A 15 11.97 56.92 -63.99
N ALA A 16 11.18 57.70 -63.24
CA ALA A 16 11.23 59.16 -63.26
C ALA A 16 12.58 59.71 -62.75
N LEU A 17 13.16 59.11 -61.70
CA LEU A 17 14.46 59.51 -61.17
C LEU A 17 15.59 59.23 -62.17
N VAL A 18 15.58 58.06 -62.80
CA VAL A 18 16.55 57.68 -63.85
C VAL A 18 16.42 58.61 -65.06
N PHE A 19 15.20 58.96 -65.45
CA PHE A 19 14.93 59.94 -66.51
C PHE A 19 15.55 61.30 -66.19
N ILE A 20 15.30 61.84 -64.99
CA ILE A 20 15.84 63.13 -64.55
C ILE A 20 17.38 63.10 -64.49
N LEU A 21 17.98 62.06 -63.93
CA LEU A 21 19.44 61.91 -63.85
C LEU A 21 20.09 61.79 -65.24
N SER A 22 19.47 61.04 -66.16
CA SER A 22 19.96 60.89 -67.54
C SER A 22 19.88 62.19 -68.35
N LEU A 23 18.85 63.01 -68.13
CA LEU A 23 18.74 64.35 -68.71
C LEU A 23 19.83 65.29 -68.15
N VAL A 24 20.03 65.32 -66.84
CA VAL A 24 21.04 66.19 -66.20
C VAL A 24 22.46 65.84 -66.64
N LEU A 25 22.79 64.54 -66.78
CA LEU A 25 24.09 64.08 -67.27
C LEU A 25 24.27 64.30 -68.79
N GLY A 26 23.19 64.25 -69.57
CA GLY A 26 23.19 64.49 -71.02
C GLY A 26 23.40 65.97 -71.40
N TYR A 27 22.95 66.91 -70.56
CA TYR A 27 23.11 68.35 -70.79
C TYR A 27 24.54 68.88 -70.59
N GLY A 28 25.45 68.09 -70.01
CA GLY A 28 26.83 68.50 -69.72
C GLY A 28 27.81 68.45 -70.90
N ALA A 29 27.42 67.87 -72.04
CA ALA A 29 28.31 67.66 -73.18
C ALA A 29 27.72 68.26 -74.46
N GLY A 30 28.10 69.50 -74.78
CA GLY A 30 28.06 70.11 -76.12
C GLY A 30 26.70 70.11 -76.84
N GLY A 31 26.04 71.26 -76.88
CA GLY A 31 24.75 71.42 -77.57
C GLY A 31 24.82 71.15 -79.08
N GLU A 32 24.10 70.14 -79.52
CA GLU A 32 23.33 70.05 -80.77
C GLU A 32 22.43 68.78 -80.68
N ASP A 33 21.13 68.93 -81.00
CA ASP A 33 20.00 67.97 -80.88
C ASP A 33 19.42 67.64 -79.49
N ASP A 34 18.68 68.61 -78.93
CA ASP A 34 17.84 68.49 -77.72
C ASP A 34 16.86 67.29 -77.79
N LEU A 35 16.33 66.96 -78.97
CA LEU A 35 15.33 65.90 -79.17
C LEU A 35 15.91 64.48 -79.06
N LEU A 36 17.13 64.25 -79.53
CA LEU A 36 17.76 62.92 -79.48
C LEU A 36 18.22 62.56 -78.06
N THR A 37 18.68 63.54 -77.29
CA THR A 37 19.12 63.35 -75.90
C THR A 37 17.95 63.05 -74.97
N VAL A 38 16.81 63.73 -75.16
CA VAL A 38 15.54 63.42 -74.47
C VAL A 38 15.05 62.01 -74.85
N GLY A 39 15.11 61.64 -76.14
CA GLY A 39 14.70 60.32 -76.61
C GLY A 39 15.51 59.15 -76.01
N ARG A 40 16.85 59.28 -75.94
CA ARG A 40 17.72 58.27 -75.30
C ARG A 40 17.47 58.12 -73.80
N SER A 41 17.29 59.25 -73.11
CA SER A 41 16.96 59.30 -71.68
C SER A 41 15.62 58.61 -71.38
N LEU A 42 14.62 58.80 -72.24
CA LEU A 42 13.31 58.16 -72.12
C LEU A 42 13.38 56.63 -72.28
N ILE A 43 14.18 56.14 -73.24
CA ILE A 43 14.36 54.69 -73.45
C ILE A 43 14.98 54.03 -72.22
N ILE A 44 16.02 54.65 -71.63
CA ILE A 44 16.68 54.14 -70.42
C ILE A 44 15.70 54.15 -69.23
N ALA A 45 14.92 55.22 -69.08
CA ALA A 45 13.91 55.32 -68.03
C ALA A 45 12.81 54.23 -68.14
N ILE A 46 12.34 53.96 -69.36
CA ILE A 46 11.37 52.89 -69.62
C ILE A 46 11.99 51.52 -69.33
N LEU A 47 13.24 51.28 -69.74
CA LEU A 47 13.92 50.01 -69.50
C LEU A 47 14.17 49.76 -68.00
N CYS A 48 14.63 50.77 -67.27
CA CYS A 48 14.79 50.68 -65.81
C CYS A 48 13.45 50.54 -65.08
N GLY A 49 12.41 51.28 -65.52
CA GLY A 49 11.07 51.18 -64.96
C GLY A 49 10.45 49.80 -65.17
N THR A 50 10.61 49.22 -66.36
CA THR A 50 10.11 47.86 -66.67
C THR A 50 10.90 46.77 -65.95
N MET A 51 12.24 46.88 -65.85
CA MET A 51 13.04 45.93 -65.05
C MET A 51 12.72 46.02 -63.55
N SER A 52 12.52 47.23 -63.02
CA SER A 52 12.11 47.45 -61.62
C SER A 52 10.70 46.90 -61.35
N TRP A 53 9.77 47.13 -62.27
CA TRP A 53 8.42 46.56 -62.18
C TRP A 53 8.42 45.04 -62.26
N ALA A 54 9.14 44.46 -63.21
CA ALA A 54 9.26 43.00 -63.37
C ALA A 54 9.95 42.35 -62.16
N SER A 55 11.00 42.97 -61.62
CA SER A 55 11.67 42.51 -60.40
C SER A 55 10.71 42.53 -59.20
N THR A 56 10.00 43.65 -59.01
CA THR A 56 9.04 43.78 -57.90
C THR A 56 7.87 42.81 -58.04
N GLN A 57 7.35 42.62 -59.25
CA GLN A 57 6.28 41.66 -59.53
C GLN A 57 6.73 40.22 -59.27
N ARG A 58 7.99 39.89 -59.60
CA ARG A 58 8.58 38.58 -59.32
C ARG A 58 8.69 38.34 -57.80
N THR A 59 9.20 39.31 -57.04
CA THR A 59 9.26 39.21 -55.57
C THR A 59 7.87 39.08 -54.94
N VAL A 60 6.89 39.87 -55.41
CA VAL A 60 5.51 39.76 -54.91
C VAL A 60 4.91 38.38 -55.23
N ALA A 61 5.19 37.82 -56.41
CA ALA A 61 4.72 36.50 -56.79
C ALA A 61 5.37 35.37 -55.96
N THR A 62 6.68 35.44 -55.69
CA THR A 62 7.37 34.43 -54.87
C THR A 62 6.92 34.47 -53.42
N THR A 63 6.72 35.67 -52.85
CA THR A 63 6.17 35.82 -51.50
C THR A 63 4.71 35.34 -51.43
N ALA A 64 3.89 35.63 -52.44
CA ALA A 64 2.50 35.13 -52.48
C ALA A 64 2.44 33.60 -52.51
N ALA A 65 3.26 32.96 -53.36
CA ALA A 65 3.37 31.50 -53.40
C ALA A 65 3.84 30.91 -52.05
N ALA A 66 4.79 31.57 -51.37
CA ALA A 66 5.22 31.14 -50.04
C ALA A 66 4.10 31.25 -48.98
N ILE A 67 3.21 32.23 -49.09
CA ILE A 67 2.03 32.35 -48.21
C ILE A 67 1.02 31.23 -48.48
N ASP A 68 0.77 30.91 -49.75
CA ASP A 68 -0.11 29.79 -50.12
C ASP A 68 0.45 28.46 -49.59
N ASP A 69 1.74 28.21 -49.78
CA ASP A 69 2.44 27.03 -49.23
C ASP A 69 2.37 26.98 -47.69
N ALA A 70 2.52 28.12 -47.01
CA ALA A 70 2.40 28.20 -45.56
C ALA A 70 0.98 27.91 -45.08
N THR A 71 -0.03 28.40 -45.81
CA THR A 71 -1.45 28.17 -45.52
C THR A 71 -1.80 26.70 -45.70
N GLU A 72 -1.38 26.08 -46.80
CA GLU A 72 -1.58 24.66 -47.05
C GLU A 72 -0.88 23.81 -45.98
N ARG A 73 0.36 24.14 -45.61
CA ARG A 73 1.09 23.42 -44.55
C ARG A 73 0.37 23.50 -43.20
N LEU A 74 -0.17 24.67 -42.84
CA LEU A 74 -0.96 24.86 -41.61
C LEU A 74 -2.26 24.04 -41.64
N ILE A 75 -2.93 23.95 -42.78
CA ILE A 75 -4.12 23.11 -42.95
C ILE A 75 -3.77 21.64 -42.76
N CYS A 76 -2.69 21.15 -43.36
CA CYS A 76 -2.24 19.76 -43.15
C CYS A 76 -1.90 19.49 -41.67
N ALA A 77 -1.24 20.44 -40.99
CA ALA A 77 -0.96 20.34 -39.56
C ALA A 77 -2.24 20.30 -38.71
N ALA A 78 -3.26 21.09 -39.05
CA ALA A 78 -4.55 21.09 -38.38
C ALA A 78 -5.30 19.74 -38.55
N HIS A 79 -5.03 19.01 -39.63
CA HIS A 79 -5.56 17.66 -39.86
C HIS A 79 -4.67 16.54 -39.27
N GLY A 80 -3.64 16.88 -38.51
CA GLY A 80 -2.80 15.94 -37.76
C GLY A 80 -1.45 15.61 -38.40
N ASP A 81 -1.12 16.16 -39.58
CA ASP A 81 0.20 15.98 -40.18
C ASP A 81 1.21 17.01 -39.65
N LEU A 82 1.86 16.65 -38.55
CA LEU A 82 2.95 17.42 -37.95
C LEU A 82 4.35 16.90 -38.34
N GLN A 83 4.43 15.87 -39.19
CA GLN A 83 5.70 15.22 -39.56
C GLN A 83 6.26 15.73 -40.89
N SER A 84 5.40 16.12 -41.82
CA SER A 84 5.85 16.63 -43.12
C SER A 84 6.72 17.89 -42.97
N PRO A 85 7.81 18.00 -43.74
CA PRO A 85 8.73 19.14 -43.67
C PRO A 85 8.04 20.44 -44.12
N ILE A 86 8.58 21.58 -43.68
CA ILE A 86 8.12 22.88 -44.15
C ILE A 86 8.64 23.11 -45.58
N PRO A 87 7.79 23.52 -46.55
CA PRO A 87 8.22 23.87 -47.89
C PRO A 87 9.41 24.85 -47.91
N ALA A 88 10.42 24.54 -48.73
CA ALA A 88 11.64 25.35 -48.84
C ALA A 88 11.39 26.78 -49.36
N SER A 89 10.27 27.00 -50.04
CA SER A 89 9.77 28.31 -50.47
C SER A 89 9.53 29.26 -49.28
N ILE A 90 8.95 28.75 -48.19
CA ILE A 90 8.69 29.52 -46.96
C ILE A 90 10.01 29.91 -46.30
N GLY A 91 10.94 28.97 -46.17
CA GLY A 91 12.26 29.25 -45.58
C GLY A 91 13.10 30.24 -46.38
N ARG A 92 12.90 30.31 -47.71
CA ARG A 92 13.64 31.23 -48.60
C ARG A 92 13.04 32.63 -48.64
N GLU A 93 11.72 32.74 -48.71
CA GLU A 93 11.01 34.03 -48.88
C GLU A 93 10.55 34.64 -47.55
N MET A 94 10.31 33.81 -46.52
CA MET A 94 9.79 34.21 -45.20
C MET A 94 10.49 33.45 -44.05
N PRO A 95 11.80 33.67 -43.82
CA PRO A 95 12.59 32.86 -42.90
C PRO A 95 12.10 32.88 -41.45
N GLU A 96 11.65 34.03 -40.95
CA GLU A 96 11.11 34.15 -39.59
C GLU A 96 9.83 33.33 -39.40
N LEU A 97 8.96 33.31 -40.41
CA LEU A 97 7.74 32.49 -40.40
C LEU A 97 8.08 31.00 -40.46
N GLY A 98 9.04 30.61 -41.30
CA GLY A 98 9.52 29.23 -41.38
C GLY A 98 10.01 28.72 -40.01
N ILE A 99 10.90 29.47 -39.35
CA ILE A 99 11.42 29.11 -38.02
C ILE A 99 10.30 29.04 -36.97
N ALA A 100 9.37 30.00 -36.99
CA ALA A 100 8.24 30.01 -36.06
C ALA A 100 7.31 28.80 -36.24
N LEU A 101 7.02 28.41 -37.49
CA LEU A 101 6.21 27.22 -37.79
C LEU A 101 6.93 25.93 -37.37
N GLU A 102 8.23 25.80 -37.61
CA GLU A 102 9.01 24.63 -37.17
C GLU A 102 8.98 24.48 -35.65
N SER A 103 9.21 25.59 -34.94
CA SER A 103 9.14 25.64 -33.48
C SER A 103 7.77 25.24 -32.96
N LEU A 104 6.69 25.79 -33.55
CA LEU A 104 5.31 25.49 -33.17
C LEU A 104 4.98 24.02 -33.41
N PHE A 105 5.27 23.46 -34.58
CA PHE A 105 5.00 22.05 -34.87
C PHE A 105 5.80 21.12 -33.96
N SER A 106 7.07 21.46 -33.67
CA SER A 106 7.89 20.72 -32.73
C SER A 106 7.31 20.74 -31.31
N GLN A 107 6.84 21.91 -30.86
CA GLN A 107 6.25 22.07 -29.54
C GLN A 107 4.91 21.34 -29.41
N VAL A 108 4.04 21.42 -30.42
CA VAL A 108 2.77 20.69 -30.46
C VAL A 108 3.01 19.18 -30.46
N ARG A 109 3.96 18.69 -31.27
CA ARG A 109 4.35 17.27 -31.29
C ARG A 109 4.85 16.81 -29.91
N THR A 110 5.78 17.55 -29.32
CA THR A 110 6.34 17.21 -27.99
C THR A 110 5.24 17.19 -26.92
N ASN A 111 4.31 18.14 -26.97
CA ASN A 111 3.17 18.16 -26.06
C ASN A 111 2.23 16.98 -26.29
N LEU A 112 1.94 16.61 -27.54
CA LEU A 112 1.11 15.45 -27.85
C LEU A 112 1.77 14.14 -27.40
N ASP A 113 3.07 13.97 -27.65
CA ASP A 113 3.85 12.83 -27.19
C ASP A 113 3.86 12.76 -25.65
N HIS A 114 4.01 13.91 -24.98
CA HIS A 114 3.95 13.99 -23.53
C HIS A 114 2.55 13.65 -22.98
N VAL A 115 1.49 14.16 -23.60
CA VAL A 115 0.09 13.85 -23.23
C VAL A 115 -0.22 12.37 -23.45
N GLN A 116 0.25 11.78 -24.55
CA GLN A 116 0.12 10.34 -24.79
C GLN A 116 0.92 9.52 -23.77
N ALA A 117 2.13 9.97 -23.42
CA ALA A 117 2.93 9.32 -22.39
C ALA A 117 2.23 9.36 -21.02
N LEU A 118 1.64 10.49 -20.63
CA LEU A 118 0.84 10.64 -19.40
C LEU A 118 -0.41 9.74 -19.41
N ALA A 119 -1.04 9.58 -20.57
CA ALA A 119 -2.24 8.77 -20.70
C ALA A 119 -1.96 7.26 -20.61
N LEU A 120 -0.72 6.81 -20.89
CA LEU A 120 -0.38 5.39 -21.03
C LEU A 120 0.66 4.86 -20.03
N PHE A 121 1.48 5.73 -19.43
CA PHE A 121 2.58 5.31 -18.56
C PHE A 121 2.53 6.00 -17.20
N ASP A 122 2.93 5.25 -16.17
CA ASP A 122 3.16 5.77 -14.83
C ASP A 122 4.42 6.64 -14.81
N GLN A 123 4.32 7.86 -14.29
CA GLN A 123 5.41 8.85 -14.37
C GLN A 123 6.61 8.53 -13.48
N VAL A 124 6.39 7.79 -12.39
CA VAL A 124 7.46 7.43 -11.44
C VAL A 124 8.26 6.24 -11.96
N THR A 125 7.56 5.22 -12.47
CA THR A 125 8.18 3.95 -12.85
C THR A 125 8.42 3.80 -14.35
N GLY A 126 7.75 4.59 -15.18
CA GLY A 126 7.71 4.44 -16.63
C GLY A 126 7.04 3.14 -17.10
N LEU A 127 6.36 2.40 -16.23
CA LEU A 127 5.61 1.19 -16.59
C LEU A 127 4.26 1.55 -17.20
N ALA A 128 3.58 0.58 -17.81
CA ALA A 128 2.21 0.77 -18.23
C ALA A 128 1.35 1.17 -17.02
N ASN A 129 0.60 2.27 -17.14
CA ASN A 129 -0.37 2.62 -16.12
C ASN A 129 -1.59 1.66 -16.21
N ARG A 130 -2.52 1.77 -15.26
CA ARG A 130 -3.74 0.95 -15.22
C ARG A 130 -4.47 0.89 -16.57
N THR A 131 -4.69 2.04 -17.22
CA THR A 131 -5.40 2.12 -18.50
C THR A 131 -4.68 1.36 -19.60
N SER A 132 -3.36 1.55 -19.72
CA SER A 132 -2.54 0.90 -20.75
C SER A 132 -2.40 -0.59 -20.49
N PHE A 133 -2.15 -1.00 -19.25
CA PHE A 133 -2.06 -2.41 -18.87
C PHE A 133 -3.36 -3.15 -19.18
N CYS A 134 -4.50 -2.64 -18.70
CA CYS A 134 -5.79 -3.28 -18.93
C CYS A 134 -6.11 -3.40 -20.41
N ARG A 135 -5.89 -2.33 -21.19
CA ARG A 135 -6.14 -2.34 -22.64
C ARG A 135 -5.29 -3.39 -23.37
N GLN A 136 -4.01 -3.50 -23.03
CA GLN A 136 -3.11 -4.48 -23.65
C GLN A 136 -3.53 -5.92 -23.32
N VAL A 137 -3.84 -6.20 -22.05
CA VAL A 137 -4.24 -7.54 -21.62
C VAL A 137 -5.61 -7.93 -22.15
N GLU A 138 -6.59 -7.02 -22.14
CA GLU A 138 -7.91 -7.25 -22.73
C GLU A 138 -7.83 -7.58 -24.21
N ARG A 139 -7.00 -6.84 -24.97
CA ARG A 139 -6.77 -7.13 -26.39
C ARG A 139 -6.18 -8.52 -26.57
N ILE A 140 -5.17 -8.89 -25.79
CA ILE A 140 -4.58 -10.23 -25.85
C ILE A 140 -5.61 -11.29 -25.51
N LEU A 141 -6.44 -11.11 -24.48
CA LEU A 141 -7.47 -12.09 -24.11
C LEU A 141 -8.57 -12.19 -25.17
N ALA A 142 -8.92 -11.10 -25.86
CA ALA A 142 -9.92 -11.08 -26.91
C ALA A 142 -9.43 -11.73 -28.23
N ASP A 143 -8.15 -11.60 -28.55
CA ASP A 143 -7.53 -12.14 -29.77
C ASP A 143 -7.19 -13.66 -29.64
N ARG A 144 -7.60 -14.32 -28.55
CA ARG A 144 -7.27 -15.73 -28.26
C ARG A 144 -8.44 -16.66 -28.52
N ASP A 145 -8.21 -17.63 -29.41
CA ASP A 145 -9.20 -18.64 -29.79
C ASP A 145 -8.93 -20.05 -29.21
N ASP A 146 -7.75 -20.28 -28.61
CA ASP A 146 -7.26 -21.64 -28.28
C ASP A 146 -7.33 -22.02 -26.80
N GLY A 147 -7.71 -21.08 -25.91
CA GLY A 147 -7.70 -21.30 -24.46
C GLY A 147 -6.32 -21.56 -23.87
N SER A 148 -5.25 -21.15 -24.56
CA SER A 148 -3.87 -21.38 -24.11
C SER A 148 -3.62 -20.81 -22.70
N PRO A 149 -2.87 -21.52 -21.84
CA PRO A 149 -2.64 -21.08 -20.47
C PRO A 149 -1.92 -19.73 -20.40
N ALA A 150 -2.45 -18.82 -19.58
CA ALA A 150 -1.84 -17.53 -19.26
C ALA A 150 -1.89 -17.30 -17.74
N ALA A 151 -1.09 -16.37 -17.21
CA ALA A 151 -1.19 -15.98 -15.80
C ALA A 151 -1.10 -14.47 -15.61
N LEU A 152 -1.92 -13.99 -14.68
CA LEU A 152 -1.85 -12.67 -14.10
C LEU A 152 -1.26 -12.77 -12.70
N PHE A 153 -0.31 -11.89 -12.40
CA PHE A 153 0.32 -11.74 -11.10
C PHE A 153 -0.06 -10.35 -10.58
N PHE A 154 -0.58 -10.29 -9.37
CA PHE A 154 -0.89 -9.06 -8.66
C PHE A 154 0.03 -8.96 -7.45
N LEU A 155 0.75 -7.85 -7.33
CA LEU A 155 1.81 -7.67 -6.36
C LEU A 155 1.54 -6.43 -5.54
N ASP A 156 1.84 -6.51 -4.25
CA ASP A 156 1.86 -5.39 -3.33
C ASP A 156 3.15 -5.41 -2.52
N LEU A 157 3.77 -4.23 -2.36
CA LEU A 157 5.06 -4.10 -1.70
C LEU A 157 4.89 -4.02 -0.18
N ASP A 158 5.37 -5.06 0.51
CA ASP A 158 5.20 -5.18 1.95
C ASP A 158 5.97 -4.09 2.70
N GLY A 159 5.24 -3.27 3.47
CA GLY A 159 5.84 -2.25 4.33
C GLY A 159 6.27 -0.96 3.60
N PHE A 160 5.85 -0.76 2.34
CA PHE A 160 6.18 0.44 1.58
C PHE A 160 5.76 1.73 2.28
N LYS A 161 4.59 1.74 2.94
CA LYS A 161 4.12 2.87 3.73
C LYS A 161 5.10 3.26 4.85
N ALA A 162 5.64 2.28 5.60
CA ALA A 162 6.59 2.55 6.67
C ALA A 162 7.89 3.18 6.15
N ILE A 163 8.30 2.80 4.93
CA ILE A 163 9.45 3.41 4.25
C ILE A 163 9.15 4.86 3.91
N ASN A 164 7.97 5.17 3.35
CA ASN A 164 7.55 6.55 3.09
C ASN A 164 7.50 7.39 4.37
N ASP A 165 6.96 6.84 5.45
CA ASP A 165 6.83 7.53 6.73
C ASP A 165 8.21 7.80 7.38
N THR A 166 9.20 6.94 7.12
CA THR A 166 10.54 7.03 7.72
C THR A 166 11.54 7.84 6.86
N LEU A 167 11.52 7.64 5.55
CA LEU A 167 12.51 8.19 4.61
C LEU A 167 11.93 9.29 3.69
N GLY A 168 10.62 9.50 3.71
CA GLY A 168 9.91 10.47 2.89
C GLY A 168 9.53 9.95 1.51
N HIS A 169 8.54 10.60 0.90
CA HIS A 169 7.97 10.21 -0.40
C HIS A 169 9.00 10.17 -1.55
N ALA A 170 10.00 11.06 -1.55
CA ALA A 170 11.03 11.05 -2.58
C ALA A 170 11.86 9.76 -2.59
N ALA A 171 12.13 9.18 -1.42
CA ALA A 171 12.80 7.88 -1.31
C ALA A 171 11.87 6.74 -1.75
N GLY A 172 10.57 6.85 -1.45
CA GLY A 172 9.53 5.94 -1.95
C GLY A 172 9.45 5.91 -3.47
N ASP A 173 9.46 7.07 -4.13
CA ASP A 173 9.43 7.16 -5.59
C ASP A 173 10.67 6.53 -6.23
N GLN A 174 11.86 6.74 -5.65
CA GLN A 174 13.09 6.06 -6.09
C GLN A 174 13.00 4.54 -5.91
N LEU A 175 12.42 4.09 -4.80
CA LEU A 175 12.23 2.67 -4.54
C LEU A 175 11.27 2.04 -5.58
N LEU A 176 10.15 2.70 -5.87
CA LEU A 176 9.20 2.27 -6.90
C LEU A 176 9.86 2.17 -8.28
N ALA A 177 10.69 3.14 -8.66
CA ALA A 177 11.43 3.11 -9.91
C ALA A 177 12.41 1.92 -9.98
N ARG A 178 13.10 1.59 -8.88
CA ARG A 178 14.00 0.44 -8.81
C ARG A 178 13.26 -0.89 -8.82
N VAL A 179 12.12 -0.99 -8.13
CA VAL A 179 11.23 -2.16 -8.19
C VAL A 179 10.79 -2.39 -9.64
N ALA A 180 10.34 -1.34 -10.32
CA ALA A 180 9.96 -1.42 -11.72
C ALA A 180 11.10 -1.92 -12.63
N SER A 181 12.33 -1.46 -12.40
CA SER A 181 13.51 -1.94 -13.14
C SER A 181 13.72 -3.45 -12.95
N ARG A 182 13.69 -3.93 -11.70
CA ARG A 182 13.86 -5.37 -11.41
C ARG A 182 12.74 -6.21 -12.01
N LEU A 183 11.49 -5.73 -11.94
CA LEU A 183 10.36 -6.43 -12.55
C LEU A 183 10.50 -6.54 -14.08
N ARG A 184 11.01 -5.50 -14.75
CA ARG A 184 11.32 -5.57 -16.18
C ARG A 184 12.40 -6.61 -16.48
N GLU A 185 13.46 -6.67 -15.69
CA GLU A 185 14.52 -7.68 -15.85
C GLU A 185 13.96 -9.10 -15.70
N VAL A 186 13.09 -9.32 -14.70
CA VAL A 186 12.39 -10.61 -14.53
C VAL A 186 11.57 -10.94 -15.78
N VAL A 187 10.74 -10.02 -16.26
CA VAL A 187 9.94 -10.22 -17.48
C VAL A 187 10.82 -10.57 -18.68
N MET A 188 11.90 -9.80 -18.93
CA MET A 188 12.81 -10.04 -20.05
C MET A 188 13.48 -11.42 -19.98
N ALA A 189 13.90 -11.84 -18.78
CA ALA A 189 14.47 -13.16 -18.57
C ALA A 189 13.46 -14.27 -18.88
N GLN A 190 12.19 -14.11 -18.48
CA GLN A 190 11.12 -15.07 -18.77
C GLN A 190 10.75 -15.11 -20.26
N VAL A 191 10.68 -13.95 -20.92
CA VAL A 191 10.44 -13.83 -22.38
C VAL A 191 11.52 -14.58 -23.15
N THR A 192 12.80 -14.40 -22.77
CA THR A 192 13.94 -15.08 -23.38
C THR A 192 13.86 -16.61 -23.22
N GLN A 193 13.16 -17.09 -22.19
CA GLN A 193 12.91 -18.52 -21.95
C GLN A 193 11.63 -19.05 -22.64
N GLY A 194 11.00 -18.26 -23.51
CA GLY A 194 9.87 -18.69 -24.33
C GLY A 194 8.48 -18.47 -23.71
N MET A 195 8.35 -17.59 -22.70
CA MET A 195 7.07 -17.30 -22.02
C MET A 195 6.20 -16.23 -22.72
N GLY A 196 6.53 -15.87 -23.97
CA GLY A 196 5.86 -14.81 -24.73
C GLY A 196 6.15 -13.40 -24.19
N ASP A 197 5.60 -12.38 -24.86
CA ASP A 197 5.78 -10.97 -24.49
C ASP A 197 5.02 -10.63 -23.20
N GLY A 198 5.70 -10.80 -22.06
CA GLY A 198 5.15 -10.45 -20.76
C GLY A 198 4.92 -8.94 -20.63
N ILE A 199 3.78 -8.57 -20.05
CA ILE A 199 3.40 -7.18 -19.78
C ILE A 199 3.60 -6.89 -18.31
N VAL A 200 4.14 -5.73 -17.97
CA VAL A 200 4.27 -5.23 -16.61
C VAL A 200 3.66 -3.84 -16.48
N GLY A 201 2.84 -3.64 -15.45
CA GLY A 201 2.16 -2.38 -15.17
C GLY A 201 2.14 -2.03 -13.68
N ARG A 202 1.98 -0.75 -13.39
CA ARG A 202 1.70 -0.24 -12.04
C ARG A 202 0.29 0.31 -12.02
N LEU A 203 -0.57 -0.25 -11.17
CA LEU A 203 -2.00 0.06 -11.17
C LEU A 203 -2.29 1.28 -10.30
N ALA A 204 -1.76 1.30 -9.09
CA ALA A 204 -1.88 2.39 -8.12
C ALA A 204 -0.85 2.20 -7.01
N GLY A 205 -0.46 3.26 -6.29
CA GLY A 205 0.32 3.14 -5.05
C GLY A 205 1.55 2.24 -5.17
N ASP A 206 1.61 1.22 -4.33
CA ASP A 206 2.59 0.12 -4.27
C ASP A 206 2.17 -1.15 -5.02
N GLU A 207 1.11 -1.08 -5.83
CA GLU A 207 0.54 -2.23 -6.55
C GLU A 207 1.12 -2.36 -7.97
N PHE A 208 1.74 -3.51 -8.24
CA PHE A 208 2.27 -3.89 -9.55
C PHE A 208 1.53 -5.10 -10.09
N THR A 209 1.44 -5.19 -11.42
CA THR A 209 0.84 -6.35 -12.08
C THR A 209 1.72 -6.82 -13.22
N LEU A 210 1.77 -8.14 -13.39
CA LEU A 210 2.41 -8.77 -14.53
C LEU A 210 1.41 -9.69 -15.21
N PHE A 211 1.46 -9.76 -16.53
CA PHE A 211 0.67 -10.69 -17.31
C PHE A 211 1.57 -11.42 -18.31
N PHE A 212 1.57 -12.74 -18.25
CA PHE A 212 2.29 -13.59 -19.19
C PHE A 212 1.28 -14.25 -20.12
N PRO A 213 1.28 -13.90 -21.42
CA PRO A 213 0.30 -14.42 -22.34
C PRO A 213 0.49 -15.91 -22.61
N HIS A 214 1.68 -16.48 -22.44
CA HIS A 214 1.89 -17.90 -22.71
C HIS A 214 2.63 -18.58 -21.56
N LEU A 215 1.99 -19.56 -20.93
CA LEU A 215 2.64 -20.46 -19.99
C LEU A 215 2.84 -21.82 -20.65
N PRO A 216 4.08 -22.25 -20.90
CA PRO A 216 4.32 -23.51 -21.59
C PRO A 216 3.87 -24.72 -20.75
N HIS A 217 3.97 -24.63 -19.41
CA HIS A 217 3.67 -25.73 -18.47
C HIS A 217 3.05 -25.17 -17.17
N ALA A 218 2.31 -26.00 -16.42
CA ALA A 218 1.62 -25.60 -15.18
C ALA A 218 2.58 -25.00 -14.11
N ASP A 219 3.81 -25.52 -14.02
CA ASP A 219 4.82 -25.03 -13.07
C ASP A 219 5.42 -23.66 -13.43
N ALA A 220 5.11 -23.11 -14.61
CA ALA A 220 5.67 -21.84 -15.04
C ALA A 220 5.26 -20.69 -14.11
N ALA A 221 3.99 -20.60 -13.73
CA ALA A 221 3.52 -19.51 -12.89
C ALA A 221 4.17 -19.50 -11.48
N PRO A 222 4.24 -20.61 -10.73
CA PRO A 222 4.98 -20.67 -9.47
C PRO A 222 6.49 -20.38 -9.60
N ARG A 223 7.12 -20.69 -10.74
CA ARG A 223 8.53 -20.34 -10.99
C ARG A 223 8.72 -18.86 -11.22
N ILE A 224 7.85 -18.23 -12.01
CA ILE A 224 7.86 -16.78 -12.24
C ILE A 224 7.67 -16.05 -10.92
N ALA A 225 6.70 -16.46 -10.10
CA ALA A 225 6.47 -15.87 -8.79
C ALA A 225 7.72 -15.93 -7.90
N ARG A 226 8.41 -17.09 -7.86
CA ARG A 226 9.68 -17.23 -7.13
C ARG A 226 10.79 -16.33 -7.68
N ALA A 227 10.87 -16.16 -9.01
CA ALA A 227 11.83 -15.24 -9.62
C ALA A 227 11.55 -13.79 -9.22
N ILE A 228 10.27 -13.39 -9.17
CA ILE A 228 9.88 -12.06 -8.70
C ILE A 228 10.23 -11.88 -7.22
N GLN A 229 9.88 -12.84 -6.36
CA GLN A 229 10.20 -12.78 -4.93
C GLN A 229 11.72 -12.70 -4.70
N PHE A 230 12.50 -13.47 -5.44
CA PHE A 230 13.96 -13.43 -5.34
C PHE A 230 14.51 -12.06 -5.74
N ALA A 231 14.04 -11.52 -6.88
CA ALA A 231 14.48 -10.20 -7.35
C ALA A 231 14.09 -9.08 -6.38
N LEU A 232 12.90 -9.13 -5.78
CA LEU A 232 12.45 -8.10 -4.84
C LEU A 232 13.03 -8.28 -3.43
N GLY A 233 13.39 -9.50 -3.02
CA GLY A 233 13.98 -9.80 -1.71
C GLY A 233 15.41 -9.30 -1.55
N GLU A 234 16.12 -8.99 -2.64
CA GLU A 234 17.42 -8.32 -2.57
C GLU A 234 17.28 -6.89 -2.05
N ARG A 235 18.23 -6.42 -1.22
CA ARG A 235 18.19 -5.05 -0.70
C ARG A 235 18.24 -4.02 -1.83
N PHE A 236 17.48 -2.95 -1.69
CA PHE A 236 17.49 -1.79 -2.56
C PHE A 236 18.46 -0.74 -2.02
N ASP A 237 19.37 -0.27 -2.86
CA ASP A 237 20.26 0.83 -2.54
C ASP A 237 19.55 2.17 -2.81
N LEU A 238 19.29 2.95 -1.76
CA LEU A 238 18.71 4.29 -1.85
C LEU A 238 19.74 5.36 -1.45
N GLY A 239 20.98 5.19 -1.90
CA GLY A 239 22.08 6.14 -1.69
C GLY A 239 22.86 5.84 -0.41
N SER A 240 22.49 6.45 0.71
CA SER A 240 23.19 6.26 2.00
C SER A 240 22.65 5.09 2.82
N GLN A 241 21.58 4.44 2.37
CA GLN A 241 20.89 3.38 3.10
C GLN A 241 20.53 2.21 2.18
N GLN A 242 20.59 1.01 2.74
CA GLN A 242 20.05 -0.20 2.10
C GLN A 242 18.74 -0.58 2.76
N VAL A 243 17.70 -0.74 1.96
CA VAL A 243 16.35 -1.06 2.42
C VAL A 243 15.97 -2.47 1.95
N GLY A 244 15.50 -3.31 2.87
CA GLY A 244 14.86 -4.58 2.53
C GLY A 244 13.39 -4.35 2.25
N LEU A 245 12.87 -4.97 1.20
CA LEU A 245 11.46 -4.89 0.80
C LEU A 245 10.95 -6.29 0.49
N GLY A 246 9.76 -6.63 1.00
CA GLY A 246 9.03 -7.84 0.63
C GLY A 246 7.99 -7.55 -0.44
N ALA A 247 7.46 -8.60 -1.06
CA ALA A 247 6.26 -8.48 -1.86
C ALA A 247 5.33 -9.65 -1.60
N SER A 248 4.05 -9.34 -1.42
CA SER A 248 2.97 -10.32 -1.40
C SER A 248 2.40 -10.43 -2.82
N ILE A 249 2.38 -11.66 -3.35
CA ILE A 249 2.04 -11.92 -4.76
C ILE A 249 0.82 -12.84 -4.82
N GLY A 250 -0.21 -12.43 -5.54
CA GLY A 250 -1.35 -13.27 -5.89
C GLY A 250 -1.29 -13.65 -7.35
N ILE A 251 -1.62 -14.89 -7.67
CA ILE A 251 -1.54 -15.43 -9.03
C ILE A 251 -2.93 -15.90 -9.46
N ALA A 252 -3.36 -15.55 -10.67
CA ALA A 252 -4.57 -16.08 -11.30
C ALA A 252 -4.20 -16.68 -12.67
N ALA A 253 -4.62 -17.92 -12.92
CA ALA A 253 -4.39 -18.61 -14.18
C ALA A 253 -5.61 -18.44 -15.09
N TYR A 254 -5.38 -18.15 -16.36
CA TYR A 254 -6.41 -18.20 -17.39
C TYR A 254 -6.35 -19.57 -18.09
N PRO A 255 -7.51 -20.18 -18.41
CA PRO A 255 -8.87 -19.70 -18.14
C PRO A 255 -9.43 -20.10 -16.76
N ASP A 256 -8.71 -20.93 -16.00
CA ASP A 256 -9.24 -21.60 -14.80
C ASP A 256 -9.76 -20.66 -13.70
N HIS A 257 -9.14 -19.50 -13.54
CA HIS A 257 -9.42 -18.53 -12.46
C HIS A 257 -10.15 -17.27 -12.97
N GLY A 258 -10.56 -17.25 -14.24
CA GLY A 258 -11.29 -16.16 -14.85
C GLY A 258 -11.19 -16.18 -16.38
N ASP A 259 -12.29 -15.90 -17.05
CA ASP A 259 -12.40 -15.85 -18.53
C ASP A 259 -12.16 -14.45 -19.12
N ASN A 260 -12.09 -13.44 -18.26
CA ASN A 260 -11.86 -12.04 -18.63
C ASN A 260 -10.91 -11.35 -17.64
N LEU A 261 -10.36 -10.20 -18.04
CA LEU A 261 -9.39 -9.47 -17.22
C LEU A 261 -9.94 -9.10 -15.84
N THR A 262 -11.20 -8.67 -15.75
CA THR A 262 -11.81 -8.28 -14.47
C THR A 262 -11.86 -9.46 -13.50
N ALA A 263 -12.23 -10.65 -13.99
CA ALA A 263 -12.23 -11.87 -13.19
C ALA A 263 -10.81 -12.26 -12.75
N LEU A 264 -9.82 -12.21 -13.65
CA LEU A 264 -8.42 -12.52 -13.33
C LEU A 264 -7.81 -11.56 -12.30
N LEU A 265 -8.04 -10.25 -12.46
CA LEU A 265 -7.60 -9.24 -11.50
C LEU A 265 -8.20 -9.51 -10.11
N ARG A 266 -9.52 -9.77 -10.04
CA ARG A 266 -10.19 -10.08 -8.77
C ARG A 266 -9.63 -11.35 -8.12
N SER A 267 -9.43 -12.41 -8.91
CA SER A 267 -8.89 -13.68 -8.40
C SER A 267 -7.45 -13.50 -7.90
N ALA A 268 -6.61 -12.78 -8.62
CA ALA A 268 -5.24 -12.50 -8.21
C ALA A 268 -5.18 -11.59 -6.97
N ASP A 269 -6.06 -10.60 -6.87
CA ASP A 269 -6.19 -9.72 -5.71
C ASP A 269 -6.57 -10.51 -4.43
N ILE A 270 -7.56 -11.41 -4.52
CA ILE A 270 -7.93 -12.31 -3.41
C ILE A 270 -6.73 -13.14 -2.95
N ALA A 271 -5.98 -13.72 -3.89
CA ALA A 271 -4.80 -14.52 -3.57
C ALA A 271 -3.67 -13.67 -2.94
N MET A 272 -3.45 -12.46 -3.44
CA MET A 272 -2.45 -11.52 -2.92
C MET A 272 -2.79 -11.08 -1.51
N TYR A 273 -4.06 -10.79 -1.24
CA TYR A 273 -4.51 -10.42 0.10
C TYR A 273 -4.37 -11.59 1.09
N HIS A 274 -4.66 -12.82 0.65
CA HIS A 274 -4.38 -14.01 1.45
C HIS A 274 -2.86 -14.17 1.73
N ALA A 275 -2.01 -13.94 0.73
CA ALA A 275 -0.55 -13.94 0.90
C ALA A 275 -0.08 -12.94 1.98
N LYS A 276 -0.67 -11.74 2.00
CA LYS A 276 -0.38 -10.73 3.04
C LYS A 276 -0.74 -11.20 4.45
N ARG A 277 -1.88 -11.90 4.60
CA ARG A 277 -2.36 -12.40 5.88
C ARG A 277 -1.51 -13.56 6.41
N GLU A 278 -1.10 -14.46 5.52
CA GLU A 278 -0.30 -15.65 5.84
C GLU A 278 1.21 -15.36 6.03
N GLY A 279 1.54 -14.15 6.51
CA GLY A 279 2.90 -13.78 6.90
C GLY A 279 3.65 -12.85 5.95
N ARG A 280 3.03 -12.37 4.85
CA ARG A 280 3.66 -11.51 3.82
C ARG A 280 4.86 -12.17 3.13
N GLY A 281 5.46 -11.50 2.15
CA GLY A 281 6.67 -11.96 1.46
C GLY A 281 6.51 -13.27 0.68
N ARG A 282 5.27 -13.67 0.39
CA ARG A 282 4.92 -14.97 -0.20
C ARG A 282 4.12 -14.80 -1.48
N ALA A 283 4.13 -15.85 -2.31
CA ALA A 283 3.30 -15.95 -3.48
C ALA A 283 2.21 -17.00 -3.26
N GLU A 284 0.97 -16.67 -3.62
CA GLU A 284 -0.19 -17.51 -3.44
C GLU A 284 -0.95 -17.67 -4.75
N MET A 285 -1.26 -18.92 -5.10
CA MET A 285 -2.09 -19.22 -6.26
C MET A 285 -3.56 -19.10 -5.85
N PHE A 286 -4.37 -18.40 -6.64
CA PHE A 286 -5.81 -18.36 -6.43
C PHE A 286 -6.40 -19.77 -6.40
N SER A 287 -7.37 -19.98 -5.52
CA SER A 287 -8.24 -21.16 -5.55
C SER A 287 -9.67 -20.76 -5.17
N PRO A 288 -10.69 -21.55 -5.57
CA PRO A 288 -12.07 -21.31 -5.14
C PRO A 288 -12.26 -21.28 -3.62
N ALA A 289 -11.44 -22.03 -2.88
CA ALA A 289 -11.45 -22.02 -1.42
C ALA A 289 -11.04 -20.66 -0.85
N LEU A 290 -10.04 -20.00 -1.45
CA LEU A 290 -9.63 -18.64 -1.06
C LEU A 290 -10.72 -17.61 -1.34
N ALA A 291 -11.45 -17.76 -2.44
CA ALA A 291 -12.59 -16.88 -2.75
C ALA A 291 -13.71 -17.02 -1.70
N LEU A 292 -14.01 -18.26 -1.28
CA LEU A 292 -15.00 -18.51 -0.23
C LEU A 292 -14.55 -17.93 1.10
N GLU A 293 -13.29 -18.14 1.50
CA GLU A 293 -12.75 -17.56 2.74
C GLU A 293 -12.81 -16.02 2.73
N ALA A 294 -12.43 -15.39 1.62
CA ALA A 294 -12.51 -13.94 1.48
C ALA A 294 -13.96 -13.42 1.59
N SER A 295 -14.92 -14.13 0.99
CA SER A 295 -16.35 -13.80 1.10
C SER A 295 -16.86 -13.95 2.53
N ASP A 296 -16.60 -15.09 3.17
CA ASP A 296 -17.00 -15.38 4.55
C ASP A 296 -16.44 -14.34 5.53
N ARG A 297 -15.21 -13.90 5.27
CA ARG A 297 -14.54 -12.86 6.07
C ARG A 297 -15.18 -11.49 5.88
N ALA A 298 -15.49 -11.09 4.65
CA ALA A 298 -16.17 -9.82 4.38
C ALA A 298 -17.58 -9.77 4.98
N GLU A 299 -18.27 -10.92 5.02
CA GLU A 299 -19.52 -11.06 5.75
C GLU A 299 -19.31 -10.94 7.26
N MET A 300 -18.35 -11.67 7.82
CA MET A 300 -18.03 -11.63 9.25
C MET A 300 -17.63 -10.22 9.73
N GLU A 301 -16.91 -9.44 8.93
CA GLU A 301 -16.53 -8.06 9.26
C GLU A 301 -17.77 -7.16 9.38
N ARG A 302 -18.70 -7.31 8.43
CA ARG A 302 -19.97 -6.59 8.43
C ARG A 302 -20.81 -6.96 9.65
N ASP A 303 -20.89 -8.25 9.96
CA ASP A 303 -21.65 -8.75 11.10
C ASP A 303 -21.02 -8.32 12.42
N LEU A 304 -19.69 -8.25 12.52
CA LEU A 304 -18.97 -7.81 13.72
C LEU A 304 -19.34 -6.37 14.11
N MET A 305 -19.46 -5.47 13.12
CA MET A 305 -19.91 -4.10 13.36
C MET A 305 -21.34 -4.05 13.91
N LEU A 306 -22.24 -4.88 13.38
CA LEU A 306 -23.64 -4.96 13.82
C LEU A 306 -23.80 -5.65 15.17
N ALA A 307 -22.93 -6.61 15.49
CA ALA A 307 -22.98 -7.42 16.70
C ALA A 307 -22.85 -6.58 17.98
N LEU A 308 -22.05 -5.51 17.92
CA LEU A 308 -21.91 -4.54 19.01
C LEU A 308 -23.24 -3.82 19.30
N GLU A 309 -23.96 -3.41 18.25
CA GLU A 309 -25.26 -2.73 18.38
C GLU A 309 -26.38 -3.69 18.83
N ARG A 310 -26.26 -4.98 18.48
CA ARG A 310 -27.25 -6.02 18.76
C ARG A 310 -27.03 -6.74 20.08
N ASN A 311 -26.01 -6.39 20.87
CA ASN A 311 -25.64 -7.06 22.11
C ASN A 311 -25.39 -8.56 21.93
N GLU A 312 -24.69 -8.94 20.86
CA GLU A 312 -24.38 -10.35 20.54
C GLU A 312 -23.11 -10.86 21.23
N PHE A 313 -22.39 -9.99 21.97
CA PHE A 313 -21.21 -10.38 22.73
C PHE A 313 -21.56 -10.76 24.17
N MET A 314 -20.80 -11.71 24.71
CA MET A 314 -20.82 -12.07 26.13
C MET A 314 -19.42 -12.39 26.64
N LEU A 315 -19.28 -12.48 27.97
CA LEU A 315 -18.04 -12.86 28.63
C LEU A 315 -18.17 -14.25 29.24
N GLU A 316 -17.20 -15.11 28.95
CA GLU A 316 -16.91 -16.30 29.74
C GLU A 316 -15.69 -16.05 30.63
N PHE A 317 -15.61 -16.79 31.73
CA PHE A 317 -14.56 -16.63 32.73
C PHE A 317 -13.79 -17.93 32.87
N GLN A 318 -12.45 -17.86 32.79
CA GLN A 318 -11.58 -19.00 33.07
C GLN A 318 -10.76 -18.76 34.34
N PRO A 319 -10.74 -19.69 35.30
CA PRO A 319 -10.04 -19.48 36.57
C PRO A 319 -8.52 -19.63 36.41
N GLN A 320 -7.80 -18.71 37.03
CA GLN A 320 -6.39 -18.87 37.38
C GLN A 320 -6.35 -19.36 38.83
N VAL A 321 -5.86 -20.59 39.05
CA VAL A 321 -5.90 -21.28 40.34
C VAL A 321 -4.51 -21.29 40.95
N ASP A 322 -4.42 -20.85 42.20
CA ASP A 322 -3.26 -21.13 43.03
C ASP A 322 -3.40 -22.56 43.56
N VAL A 323 -2.53 -23.47 43.09
CA VAL A 323 -2.63 -24.90 43.41
C VAL A 323 -2.15 -25.25 44.82
N VAL A 324 -1.49 -24.32 45.51
CA VAL A 324 -1.07 -24.51 46.91
C VAL A 324 -2.26 -24.31 47.84
N SER A 325 -3.03 -23.25 47.60
CA SER A 325 -4.24 -22.92 48.35
C SER A 325 -5.49 -23.64 47.82
N GLY A 326 -5.46 -24.11 46.57
CA GLY A 326 -6.62 -24.68 45.87
C GLY A 326 -7.67 -23.64 45.47
N ARG A 327 -7.34 -22.34 45.53
CA ARG A 327 -8.29 -21.23 45.34
C ARG A 327 -8.02 -20.53 44.02
N ALA A 328 -9.10 -20.10 43.36
CA ALA A 328 -8.98 -19.17 42.25
C ALA A 328 -8.51 -17.81 42.77
N VAL A 329 -7.48 -17.25 42.13
CA VAL A 329 -6.90 -15.94 42.45
C VAL A 329 -7.32 -14.87 41.44
N ALA A 330 -7.61 -15.29 40.21
CA ALA A 330 -8.12 -14.43 39.14
C ALA A 330 -9.04 -15.23 38.20
N ALA A 331 -9.81 -14.50 37.40
CA ALA A 331 -10.61 -15.02 36.31
C ALA A 331 -10.27 -14.25 35.04
N GLU A 332 -9.84 -14.94 34.00
CA GLU A 332 -9.66 -14.32 32.68
C GLU A 332 -11.03 -14.15 32.01
N ALA A 333 -11.38 -12.90 31.72
CA ALA A 333 -12.58 -12.54 30.99
C ALA A 333 -12.33 -12.71 29.50
N LEU A 334 -12.98 -13.71 28.92
CA LEU A 334 -12.84 -14.12 27.54
C LEU A 334 -14.10 -13.78 26.77
N VAL A 335 -13.97 -12.88 25.81
CA VAL A 335 -15.09 -12.49 24.94
C VAL A 335 -15.58 -13.68 24.11
N ARG A 336 -16.88 -13.73 23.88
CA ARG A 336 -17.57 -14.69 23.02
C ARG A 336 -18.59 -13.97 22.18
N TRP A 337 -18.76 -14.42 20.94
CA TRP A 337 -19.75 -13.85 20.04
C TRP A 337 -20.84 -14.88 19.76
N VAL A 338 -22.06 -14.58 20.19
CA VAL A 338 -23.25 -15.39 19.95
C VAL A 338 -23.90 -14.92 18.66
N HIS A 339 -23.47 -15.52 17.54
CA HIS A 339 -23.90 -15.11 16.22
C HIS A 339 -25.22 -15.80 15.82
N PRO A 340 -26.33 -15.07 15.61
CA PRO A 340 -27.65 -15.66 15.37
C PRO A 340 -27.75 -16.49 14.08
N GLY A 341 -26.99 -16.14 13.05
CA GLY A 341 -26.97 -16.86 11.76
C GLY A 341 -26.07 -18.10 11.69
N ARG A 342 -25.16 -18.30 12.65
CA ARG A 342 -24.17 -19.40 12.62
C ARG A 342 -24.48 -20.53 13.61
N GLY A 343 -25.54 -20.40 14.41
CA GLY A 343 -26.06 -21.43 15.32
C GLY A 343 -25.19 -21.70 16.57
N ASP A 344 -23.87 -21.52 16.45
CA ASP A 344 -22.89 -21.75 17.48
C ASP A 344 -22.17 -20.45 17.91
N MET A 345 -21.58 -20.50 19.12
CA MET A 345 -20.74 -19.44 19.67
C MET A 345 -19.43 -19.33 18.87
N VAL A 346 -19.19 -18.16 18.27
CA VAL A 346 -17.97 -17.86 17.52
C VAL A 346 -16.85 -17.54 18.51
N MET A 347 -15.75 -18.28 18.39
CA MET A 347 -14.59 -18.15 19.29
C MET A 347 -13.69 -16.97 18.89
N PRO A 348 -13.01 -16.33 19.85
CA PRO A 348 -12.12 -15.17 19.61
C PRO A 348 -11.14 -15.33 18.47
N GLY A 349 -10.56 -16.52 18.29
CA GLY A 349 -9.58 -16.78 17.22
C GLY A 349 -10.12 -16.55 15.80
N ALA A 350 -11.45 -16.61 15.60
CA ALA A 350 -12.07 -16.36 14.30
C ALA A 350 -12.33 -14.87 14.03
N PHE A 351 -12.63 -14.07 15.06
CA PHE A 351 -13.12 -12.70 14.86
C PHE A 351 -12.20 -11.61 15.44
N VAL A 352 -11.37 -11.90 16.44
CA VAL A 352 -10.46 -10.90 17.03
C VAL A 352 -9.42 -10.41 16.02
N PRO A 353 -8.75 -11.27 15.23
CA PRO A 353 -7.83 -10.79 14.19
C PRO A 353 -8.53 -9.87 13.18
N LEU A 354 -9.77 -10.21 12.81
CA LEU A 354 -10.58 -9.38 11.91
C LEU A 354 -10.99 -8.05 12.55
N ALA A 355 -11.36 -8.06 13.83
CA ALA A 355 -11.66 -6.87 14.61
C ALA A 355 -10.44 -5.96 14.69
N GLU A 356 -9.25 -6.54 14.88
CA GLU A 356 -8.01 -5.80 14.87
C GLU A 356 -7.83 -5.16 13.50
N GLU A 357 -7.79 -5.94 12.42
CA GLU A 357 -7.54 -5.45 11.05
C GLU A 357 -8.50 -4.33 10.61
N SER A 358 -9.80 -4.48 10.87
CA SER A 358 -10.86 -3.51 10.55
C SER A 358 -10.92 -2.30 11.48
N GLY A 359 -10.30 -2.39 12.67
CA GLY A 359 -10.35 -1.34 13.70
C GLY A 359 -11.56 -1.45 14.65
N VAL A 360 -12.48 -2.39 14.40
CA VAL A 360 -13.63 -2.68 15.30
C VAL A 360 -13.17 -3.10 16.70
N ILE A 361 -11.94 -3.61 16.84
CA ILE A 361 -11.34 -3.97 18.13
C ILE A 361 -11.40 -2.84 19.16
N ILE A 362 -11.37 -1.57 18.74
CA ILE A 362 -11.42 -0.44 19.66
C ILE A 362 -12.80 -0.36 20.32
N ALA A 363 -13.87 -0.47 19.53
CA ALA A 363 -15.24 -0.44 20.04
C ALA A 363 -15.57 -1.71 20.84
N LEU A 364 -15.06 -2.87 20.41
CA LEU A 364 -15.17 -4.11 21.17
C LEU A 364 -14.43 -4.02 22.51
N GLY A 365 -13.23 -3.44 22.52
CA GLY A 365 -12.45 -3.16 23.72
C GLY A 365 -13.19 -2.28 24.72
N ASP A 366 -13.81 -1.21 24.24
CA ASP A 366 -14.65 -0.34 25.09
C ASP A 366 -15.84 -1.09 25.69
N TRP A 367 -16.48 -1.96 24.90
CA TRP A 367 -17.54 -2.85 25.39
C TRP A 367 -17.01 -3.82 26.46
N VAL A 368 -15.87 -4.47 26.22
CA VAL A 368 -15.24 -5.40 27.18
C VAL A 368 -14.86 -4.67 28.47
N MET A 369 -14.21 -3.50 28.39
CA MET A 369 -13.82 -2.70 29.55
C MET A 369 -15.02 -2.35 30.44
N GLY A 370 -16.14 -1.94 29.83
CA GLY A 370 -17.38 -1.64 30.56
C GLY A 370 -17.92 -2.87 31.30
N HIS A 371 -18.06 -4.00 30.60
CA HIS A 371 -18.63 -5.23 31.17
C HIS A 371 -17.72 -5.86 32.23
N VAL A 372 -16.39 -5.83 32.03
CA VAL A 372 -15.42 -6.29 33.03
C VAL A 372 -15.46 -5.40 34.26
N CYS A 373 -15.50 -4.07 34.10
CA CYS A 373 -15.64 -3.13 35.21
C CYS A 373 -16.93 -3.36 36.00
N GLU A 374 -18.05 -3.52 35.30
CA GLU A 374 -19.34 -3.84 35.92
C GLU A 374 -19.26 -5.16 36.71
N THR A 375 -18.78 -6.23 36.07
CA THR A 375 -18.67 -7.56 36.68
C THR A 375 -17.77 -7.53 37.92
N ALA A 376 -16.61 -6.86 37.84
CA ALA A 376 -15.69 -6.70 38.96
C ALA A 376 -16.37 -6.00 40.16
N THR A 377 -17.14 -4.94 39.93
CA THR A 377 -17.92 -4.29 40.99
C THR A 377 -18.97 -5.22 41.59
N GLN A 378 -19.70 -5.98 40.76
CA GLN A 378 -20.70 -6.92 41.25
C GLN A 378 -20.07 -8.03 42.10
N TRP A 379 -18.94 -8.57 41.66
CA TRP A 379 -18.16 -9.58 42.38
C TRP A 379 -17.65 -9.05 43.72
N ALA A 380 -17.08 -7.84 43.73
CA ALA A 380 -16.63 -7.19 44.95
C ALA A 380 -17.77 -7.00 45.97
N ARG A 381 -18.96 -6.58 45.52
CA ARG A 381 -20.15 -6.45 46.39
C ARG A 381 -20.64 -7.78 46.96
N ARG A 382 -20.40 -8.88 46.25
CA ARG A 382 -20.71 -10.25 46.70
C ARG A 382 -19.61 -10.86 47.58
N GLY A 383 -18.53 -10.12 47.87
CA GLY A 383 -17.40 -10.60 48.67
C GLY A 383 -16.42 -11.50 47.91
N VAL A 384 -16.53 -11.55 46.57
CA VAL A 384 -15.59 -12.26 45.70
C VAL A 384 -14.38 -11.35 45.47
N ALA A 385 -13.20 -11.77 45.93
CA ALA A 385 -11.97 -10.98 45.87
C ALA A 385 -11.04 -11.35 44.70
N GLN A 386 -11.53 -12.15 43.76
CA GLN A 386 -10.77 -12.61 42.59
C GLN A 386 -10.64 -11.47 41.58
N ARG A 387 -9.45 -11.29 41.02
CA ARG A 387 -9.22 -10.30 39.97
C ARG A 387 -9.87 -10.75 38.67
N LEU A 388 -10.40 -9.82 37.90
CA LEU A 388 -10.77 -10.03 36.51
C LEU A 388 -9.61 -9.58 35.63
N THR A 389 -9.13 -10.49 34.78
CA THR A 389 -8.10 -10.18 33.80
C THR A 389 -8.75 -9.94 32.43
N MET A 390 -8.25 -8.97 31.67
CA MET A 390 -8.74 -8.66 30.32
C MET A 390 -7.58 -8.40 29.37
N ASN A 391 -7.67 -8.99 28.18
CA ASN A 391 -6.70 -8.85 27.10
C ASN A 391 -6.83 -7.49 26.43
N ILE A 392 -5.71 -6.81 26.19
CA ILE A 392 -5.68 -5.50 25.53
C ILE A 392 -4.90 -5.59 24.21
N SER A 393 -5.52 -5.18 23.11
CA SER A 393 -4.90 -5.13 21.79
C SER A 393 -3.90 -3.98 21.67
N SER A 394 -2.92 -4.17 20.78
CA SER A 394 -1.96 -3.13 20.37
C SER A 394 -2.67 -1.87 19.84
N ARG A 395 -3.75 -2.05 19.09
CA ARG A 395 -4.53 -0.97 18.47
C ARG A 395 -5.31 -0.17 19.49
N GLU A 396 -5.75 -0.80 20.57
CA GLU A 396 -6.41 -0.12 21.69
C GLU A 396 -5.40 0.74 22.47
N LEU A 397 -4.25 0.17 22.85
CA LEU A 397 -3.18 0.89 23.57
C LEU A 397 -2.58 2.05 22.77
N ALA A 398 -2.60 1.96 21.44
CA ALA A 398 -2.16 3.04 20.57
C ALA A 398 -3.09 4.26 20.63
N GLN A 399 -4.35 4.11 21.04
CA GLN A 399 -5.29 5.23 21.16
C GLN A 399 -4.81 6.20 22.26
N ALA A 400 -4.79 7.50 21.92
CA ALA A 400 -4.25 8.52 22.81
C ALA A 400 -5.00 8.60 24.16
N ASP A 401 -6.28 8.25 24.12
CA ASP A 401 -7.29 8.37 25.17
C ASP A 401 -7.69 7.02 25.81
N PHE A 402 -7.05 5.90 25.46
CA PHE A 402 -7.33 4.57 26.04
C PHE A 402 -7.39 4.58 27.57
N PHE A 403 -6.33 5.08 28.23
CA PHE A 403 -6.27 5.14 29.69
C PHE A 403 -7.34 6.07 30.30
N MET A 404 -7.77 7.09 29.55
CA MET A 404 -8.86 7.97 29.98
C MET A 404 -10.19 7.20 29.94
N ARG A 405 -10.47 6.45 28.87
CA ARG A 405 -11.66 5.61 28.74
C ARG A 405 -11.71 4.52 29.81
N LEU A 406 -10.58 3.84 30.07
CA LEU A 406 -10.48 2.83 31.12
C LEU A 406 -10.80 3.41 32.51
N ARG A 407 -10.17 4.54 32.88
CA ARG A 407 -10.47 5.24 34.14
C ARG A 407 -11.93 5.70 34.22
N HIS A 408 -12.49 6.16 33.10
CA HIS A 408 -13.89 6.54 33.02
C HIS A 408 -14.81 5.33 33.27
N ALA A 409 -14.56 4.18 32.66
CA ALA A 409 -15.31 2.94 32.89
C ALA A 409 -15.22 2.50 34.37
N MET A 410 -14.01 2.51 34.95
CA MET A 410 -13.81 2.20 36.36
C MET A 410 -14.60 3.15 37.28
N ALA A 411 -14.58 4.45 36.99
CA ALA A 411 -15.31 5.46 37.77
C ALA A 411 -16.84 5.27 37.66
N THR A 412 -17.33 5.05 36.44
CA THR A 412 -18.76 4.85 36.15
C THR A 412 -19.32 3.64 36.89
N HIS A 413 -18.60 2.52 36.89
CA HIS A 413 -19.04 1.30 37.59
C HIS A 413 -18.57 1.23 39.05
N LYS A 414 -17.80 2.22 39.54
CA LYS A 414 -17.18 2.24 40.88
C LYS A 414 -16.32 1.01 41.15
N THR A 415 -15.54 0.61 40.15
CA THR A 415 -14.73 -0.60 40.18
C THR A 415 -13.54 -0.44 41.11
N PRO A 416 -13.34 -1.36 42.08
CA PRO A 416 -12.12 -1.37 42.88
C PRO A 416 -10.91 -1.66 41.97
N PRO A 417 -9.89 -0.78 41.90
CA PRO A 417 -8.74 -0.99 41.01
C PRO A 417 -8.04 -2.33 41.22
N ALA A 418 -7.95 -2.79 42.47
CA ALA A 418 -7.34 -4.07 42.85
C ALA A 418 -8.05 -5.31 42.28
N MET A 419 -9.28 -5.16 41.75
CA MET A 419 -10.02 -6.23 41.09
C MET A 419 -9.70 -6.34 39.59
N LEU A 420 -8.94 -5.41 39.02
CA LEU A 420 -8.63 -5.40 37.59
C LEU A 420 -7.18 -5.78 37.32
N GLU A 421 -7.00 -6.51 36.24
CA GLU A 421 -5.70 -6.89 35.72
C GLU A 421 -5.69 -6.77 34.19
N LEU A 422 -4.72 -6.05 33.63
CA LEU A 422 -4.55 -5.88 32.19
C LEU A 422 -3.56 -6.93 31.67
N GLU A 423 -3.94 -7.70 30.66
CA GLU A 423 -3.07 -8.65 29.97
C GLU A 423 -2.61 -8.03 28.65
N LEU A 424 -1.29 -7.86 28.52
CA LEU A 424 -0.63 -7.31 27.32
C LEU A 424 0.21 -8.40 26.71
N ASN A 425 0.09 -8.66 25.40
CA ASN A 425 0.97 -9.64 24.78
C ASN A 425 2.46 -9.22 24.87
N GLU A 426 3.35 -10.20 24.75
CA GLU A 426 4.79 -9.98 24.86
C GLU A 426 5.32 -8.95 23.86
N SER A 427 4.92 -9.03 22.59
CA SER A 427 5.44 -8.13 21.54
C SER A 427 4.99 -6.68 21.75
N ILE A 428 3.76 -6.45 22.24
CA ILE A 428 3.24 -5.12 22.58
C ILE A 428 4.03 -4.54 23.74
N GLY A 429 4.17 -5.28 24.83
CA GLY A 429 5.01 -4.88 25.97
C GLY A 429 6.44 -4.55 25.52
N MET A 430 6.94 -5.42 24.65
CA MET A 430 8.09 -5.34 23.75
C MET A 430 8.34 -3.97 23.15
N ASP A 431 7.31 -3.22 22.76
CA ASP A 431 7.42 -2.01 21.93
C ASP A 431 6.69 -0.77 22.45
N LEU A 432 6.25 -0.79 23.72
CA LEU A 432 5.54 0.34 24.32
C LEU A 432 6.37 1.64 24.37
N PRO A 433 5.83 2.79 23.92
CA PRO A 433 6.49 4.08 24.04
C PRO A 433 6.51 4.58 25.49
N THR A 434 7.48 5.43 25.84
CA THR A 434 7.68 5.96 27.21
C THR A 434 6.42 6.60 27.81
N ARG A 435 5.58 7.25 26.98
CA ARG A 435 4.30 7.82 27.40
C ARG A 435 3.35 6.76 27.97
N VAL A 436 3.25 5.60 27.31
CA VAL A 436 2.38 4.50 27.72
C VAL A 436 2.91 3.83 28.99
N LEU A 437 4.23 3.65 29.10
CA LEU A 437 4.87 3.15 30.33
C LEU A 437 4.56 4.02 31.54
N GLY A 438 4.54 5.36 31.36
CA GLY A 438 4.14 6.29 32.41
C GLY A 438 2.69 6.12 32.86
N GLN A 439 1.76 5.88 31.92
CA GLN A 439 0.35 5.64 32.24
C GLN A 439 0.13 4.29 32.94
N LEU A 440 0.84 3.23 32.53
CA LEU A 440 0.78 1.93 33.20
C LEU A 440 1.30 2.01 34.65
N ARG A 441 2.40 2.75 34.89
CA ARG A 441 2.90 3.02 36.26
C ARG A 441 1.85 3.74 37.11
N ALA A 442 1.18 4.73 36.53
CA ALA A 442 0.12 5.45 37.23
C ALA A 442 -1.06 4.53 37.57
N LEU A 443 -1.50 3.69 36.63
CA LEU A 443 -2.56 2.69 36.87
C LEU A 443 -2.19 1.68 37.95
N ARG A 444 -0.95 1.21 37.96
CA ARG A 444 -0.43 0.34 39.03
C ARG A 444 -0.43 1.03 40.38
N GLY A 445 -0.09 2.32 40.42
CA GLY A 445 -0.21 3.16 41.61
C GLY A 445 -1.64 3.31 42.12
N GLU A 446 -2.63 3.21 41.24
CA GLU A 446 -4.07 3.19 41.59
C GLU A 446 -4.53 1.80 42.11
N GLY A 447 -3.76 0.74 41.84
CA GLY A 447 -4.00 -0.62 42.32
C GLY A 447 -4.35 -1.65 41.24
N VAL A 448 -4.42 -1.24 39.97
CA VAL A 448 -4.63 -2.17 38.83
C VAL A 448 -3.37 -2.99 38.61
N ARG A 449 -3.49 -4.30 38.35
CA ARG A 449 -2.34 -5.14 38.00
C ARG A 449 -2.10 -5.16 36.50
N VAL A 450 -0.85 -5.40 36.10
CA VAL A 450 -0.47 -5.56 34.69
C VAL A 450 0.31 -6.85 34.52
N THR A 451 -0.08 -7.64 33.54
CA THR A 451 0.50 -8.95 33.22
C THR A 451 0.95 -8.98 31.77
N ILE A 452 2.13 -9.56 31.52
CA ILE A 452 2.56 -9.89 30.15
C ILE A 452 2.04 -11.28 29.81
N ASP A 453 1.27 -11.41 28.74
CA ASP A 453 0.77 -12.67 28.20
C ASP A 453 1.61 -13.17 27.01
N GLU A 454 1.45 -14.45 26.69
CA GLU A 454 2.13 -15.18 25.60
C GLU A 454 3.66 -15.18 25.71
N PHE A 455 4.20 -15.04 26.93
CA PHE A 455 5.63 -14.86 27.14
C PHE A 455 6.43 -16.11 26.75
N GLY A 456 7.46 -15.90 25.94
CA GLY A 456 8.39 -16.92 25.45
C GLY A 456 8.12 -17.39 24.02
N THR A 457 7.18 -16.75 23.33
CA THR A 457 6.89 -17.01 21.91
C THR A 457 7.63 -16.04 20.97
N GLY A 458 8.11 -14.90 21.50
CA GLY A 458 8.80 -13.86 20.75
C GLY A 458 10.26 -13.60 21.15
N TYR A 459 10.85 -12.55 20.55
CA TYR A 459 12.19 -12.07 20.92
C TYR A 459 12.10 -11.13 22.12
N SER A 460 12.24 -11.66 23.34
CA SER A 460 12.23 -10.82 24.54
C SER A 460 13.52 -9.98 24.62
N ASN A 461 13.40 -8.66 24.63
CA ASN A 461 14.51 -7.81 25.04
C ASN A 461 14.57 -7.78 26.58
N LEU A 462 15.40 -8.64 27.16
CA LEU A 462 15.57 -8.75 28.62
C LEU A 462 15.87 -7.42 29.30
N SER A 463 16.63 -6.54 28.63
CA SER A 463 16.92 -5.21 29.16
C SER A 463 15.66 -4.34 29.29
N ARG A 464 14.73 -4.46 28.34
CA ARG A 464 13.46 -3.71 28.32
C ARG A 464 12.47 -4.27 29.34
N MET A 465 12.47 -5.58 29.56
CA MET A 465 11.60 -6.23 30.53
C MET A 465 11.81 -5.70 31.95
N LYS A 466 13.03 -5.33 32.33
CA LYS A 466 13.33 -4.69 33.62
C LYS A 466 12.59 -3.36 33.83
N ASP A 467 12.37 -2.61 32.77
CA ASP A 467 11.77 -1.27 32.84
C ASP A 467 10.23 -1.30 32.71
N LEU A 468 9.67 -2.47 32.34
CA LEU A 468 8.24 -2.65 32.17
C LEU A 468 7.52 -2.60 33.53
N PRO A 469 6.49 -1.76 33.67
CA PRO A 469 5.71 -1.69 34.90
C PRO A 469 4.70 -2.83 34.95
N VAL A 470 5.19 -4.04 35.21
CA VAL A 470 4.38 -5.27 35.25
C VAL A 470 4.47 -5.93 36.63
N ASP A 471 3.46 -6.72 36.97
CA ASP A 471 3.34 -7.47 38.23
C ASP A 471 3.56 -8.96 38.01
N ARG A 472 3.12 -9.48 36.85
CA ARG A 472 3.11 -10.92 36.55
C ARG A 472 3.51 -11.18 35.10
N VAL A 473 3.94 -12.41 34.85
CA VAL A 473 4.17 -12.94 33.51
C VAL A 473 3.39 -14.24 33.38
N LYS A 474 2.62 -14.34 32.30
CA LYS A 474 1.85 -15.53 31.91
C LYS A 474 2.62 -16.25 30.80
N ILE A 475 3.13 -17.42 31.15
CA ILE A 475 3.93 -18.29 30.28
C ILE A 475 3.01 -18.98 29.30
N ASP A 476 3.35 -18.88 28.01
CA ASP A 476 2.54 -19.45 26.94
C ASP A 476 2.50 -20.99 26.99
N ARG A 477 1.38 -21.55 26.51
CA ARG A 477 1.17 -22.99 26.42
C ARG A 477 2.25 -23.72 25.61
N SER A 478 2.83 -23.07 24.60
CA SER A 478 3.83 -23.68 23.71
C SER A 478 5.11 -24.07 24.45
N LEU A 479 5.49 -23.35 25.52
CA LEU A 479 6.64 -23.68 26.35
C LEU A 479 6.40 -24.84 27.31
N VAL A 480 5.13 -25.13 27.63
CA VAL A 480 4.76 -26.16 28.63
C VAL A 480 4.17 -27.42 28.03
N ARG A 481 3.72 -27.37 26.77
CA ARG A 481 3.11 -28.52 26.07
C ARG A 481 3.97 -29.78 26.17
N ASP A 482 5.26 -29.65 25.88
CA ASP A 482 6.18 -30.78 25.75
C ASP A 482 7.06 -31.01 27.01
N ILE A 483 6.75 -30.35 28.13
CA ILE A 483 7.59 -30.37 29.35
C ILE A 483 7.70 -31.76 30.01
N VAL A 484 6.71 -32.63 29.83
CA VAL A 484 6.72 -33.97 30.43
C VAL A 484 7.65 -34.90 29.63
N SER A 485 7.66 -34.79 28.31
CA SER A 485 8.35 -35.69 27.39
C SER A 485 9.75 -35.20 26.98
N SER A 486 9.97 -33.88 26.92
CA SER A 486 11.22 -33.28 26.44
C SER A 486 12.08 -32.72 27.58
N ALA A 487 13.34 -33.14 27.65
CA ALA A 487 14.32 -32.56 28.57
C ALA A 487 14.75 -31.14 28.15
N GLU A 488 14.76 -30.87 26.85
CA GLU A 488 15.04 -29.55 26.30
C GLU A 488 13.92 -28.56 26.67
N ALA A 489 12.65 -28.94 26.48
CA ALA A 489 11.51 -28.11 26.89
C ALA A 489 11.55 -27.79 28.39
N ARG A 490 11.90 -28.77 29.25
CA ARG A 490 12.11 -28.56 30.69
C ARG A 490 13.21 -27.55 30.99
N THR A 491 14.32 -27.62 30.25
CA THR A 491 15.46 -26.73 30.44
C THR A 491 15.09 -25.29 30.05
N ILE A 492 14.46 -25.12 28.89
CA ILE A 492 14.01 -23.81 28.39
C ILE A 492 12.97 -23.20 29.34
N CYS A 493 11.93 -23.96 29.69
CA CYS A 493 10.88 -23.50 30.60
C CYS A 493 11.45 -23.15 31.98
N GLY A 494 12.35 -23.97 32.53
CA GLY A 494 13.04 -23.68 33.79
C GLY A 494 13.90 -22.42 33.75
N ALA A 495 14.62 -22.17 32.66
CA ALA A 495 15.40 -20.94 32.48
C ALA A 495 14.49 -19.70 32.42
N VAL A 496 13.37 -19.79 31.68
CA VAL A 496 12.38 -18.71 31.57
C VAL A 496 11.75 -18.40 32.93
N ILE A 497 11.29 -19.41 33.67
CA ILE A 497 10.71 -19.23 35.01
C ILE A 497 11.73 -18.63 35.97
N GLY A 498 12.97 -19.13 35.96
CA GLY A 498 14.05 -18.61 36.79
C GLY A 498 14.36 -17.14 36.52
N LEU A 499 14.33 -16.72 35.25
CA LEU A 499 14.49 -15.33 34.85
C LEU A 499 13.35 -14.44 35.39
N VAL A 500 12.10 -14.86 35.23
CA VAL A 500 10.94 -14.09 35.70
C VAL A 500 10.99 -13.92 37.23
N HIS A 501 11.27 -14.99 37.96
CA HIS A 501 11.47 -14.92 39.41
C HIS A 501 12.65 -14.02 39.80
N GLY A 502 13.75 -14.06 39.03
CA GLY A 502 14.92 -13.18 39.23
C GLY A 502 14.61 -11.69 39.08
N LEU A 503 13.56 -11.34 38.34
CA LEU A 503 13.04 -9.97 38.22
C LEU A 503 12.02 -9.60 39.30
N GLY A 504 11.67 -10.54 40.19
CA GLY A 504 10.70 -10.34 41.26
C GLY A 504 9.24 -10.34 40.78
N LEU A 505 8.96 -10.91 39.61
CA LEU A 505 7.62 -10.98 39.03
C LEU A 505 6.93 -12.30 39.38
N GLU A 506 5.60 -12.30 39.53
CA GLU A 506 4.84 -13.54 39.71
C GLU A 506 4.71 -14.30 38.38
N VAL A 507 4.74 -15.63 38.43
CA VAL A 507 4.57 -16.49 37.25
C VAL A 507 3.19 -17.14 37.26
N VAL A 508 2.52 -17.08 36.11
CA VAL A 508 1.32 -17.85 35.79
C VAL A 508 1.65 -18.75 34.63
N VAL A 509 1.27 -20.02 34.67
CA VAL A 509 1.39 -20.88 33.49
C VAL A 509 0.01 -21.09 32.87
N ALA A 510 -0.11 -20.74 31.59
CA ALA A 510 -1.30 -20.97 30.79
C ALA A 510 -1.24 -22.32 30.04
N GLY A 511 -2.41 -22.85 29.71
CA GLY A 511 -2.55 -24.06 28.90
C GLY A 511 -2.13 -25.37 29.57
N VAL A 512 -2.24 -25.50 30.90
CA VAL A 512 -2.02 -26.81 31.54
C VAL A 512 -3.13 -27.81 31.21
N GLU A 513 -2.72 -29.00 30.77
CA GLU A 513 -3.60 -30.08 30.30
C GLU A 513 -3.47 -31.36 31.14
N SER A 514 -2.47 -31.46 32.02
CA SER A 514 -2.28 -32.63 32.89
C SER A 514 -1.72 -32.29 34.28
N GLN A 515 -1.98 -33.18 35.25
CA GLN A 515 -1.38 -33.12 36.58
C GLN A 515 0.16 -33.16 36.52
N ALA A 516 0.72 -33.98 35.62
CA ALA A 516 2.16 -34.15 35.48
C ALA A 516 2.87 -32.83 35.10
N GLN A 517 2.24 -32.00 34.26
CA GLN A 517 2.75 -30.66 33.94
C GLN A 517 2.78 -29.78 35.20
N ILE A 518 1.69 -29.75 35.97
CA ILE A 518 1.60 -28.98 37.22
C ILE A 518 2.67 -29.43 38.21
N ASP A 519 2.82 -30.73 38.44
CA ASP A 519 3.77 -31.27 39.42
C ASP A 519 5.22 -30.88 39.07
N LEU A 520 5.60 -30.95 37.79
CA LEU A 520 6.91 -30.51 37.32
C LEU A 520 7.12 -29.01 37.49
N LEU A 521 6.13 -28.20 37.09
CA LEU A 521 6.21 -26.73 37.17
C LEU A 521 6.21 -26.22 38.62
N ARG A 522 5.58 -26.95 39.54
CA ARG A 522 5.64 -26.66 40.98
C ARG A 522 7.05 -26.81 41.55
N VAL A 523 7.83 -27.78 41.07
CA VAL A 523 9.25 -27.94 41.45
C VAL A 523 10.07 -26.72 41.00
N LEU A 524 9.65 -26.06 39.92
CA LEU A 524 10.25 -24.81 39.41
C LEU A 524 9.74 -23.55 40.14
N GLY A 525 8.90 -23.70 41.17
CA GLY A 525 8.41 -22.62 42.00
C GLY A 525 7.13 -21.95 41.51
N VAL A 526 6.47 -22.48 40.47
CA VAL A 526 5.20 -21.93 39.98
C VAL A 526 4.04 -22.40 40.87
N THR A 527 3.21 -21.46 41.33
CA THR A 527 2.02 -21.77 42.14
C THR A 527 0.70 -21.47 41.44
N GLN A 528 0.69 -20.66 40.39
CA GLN A 528 -0.53 -20.19 39.74
C GLN A 528 -0.64 -20.77 38.32
N PHE A 529 -1.77 -21.40 38.04
CA PHE A 529 -1.98 -22.17 36.81
C PHE A 529 -3.35 -21.88 36.20
N GLN A 530 -3.41 -21.92 34.87
CA GLN A 530 -4.62 -21.82 34.08
C GLN A 530 -4.57 -22.85 32.95
N GLY A 531 -5.68 -23.54 32.70
CA GLY A 531 -5.75 -24.52 31.61
C GLY A 531 -6.94 -25.45 31.73
N PHE A 532 -7.17 -26.23 30.68
CA PHE A 532 -8.33 -27.11 30.58
C PHE A 532 -8.33 -28.27 31.59
N TYR A 533 -7.16 -28.63 32.12
CA TYR A 533 -7.07 -29.57 33.23
C TYR A 533 -7.79 -29.07 34.49
N LEU A 534 -7.75 -27.75 34.74
CA LEU A 534 -8.39 -27.12 35.89
C LEU A 534 -9.88 -26.84 35.59
N ALA A 535 -10.10 -26.07 34.53
CA ALA A 535 -11.43 -25.75 34.02
C ALA A 535 -11.36 -25.15 32.61
N ARG A 536 -12.40 -25.44 31.84
CA ARG A 536 -12.72 -24.68 30.62
C ARG A 536 -13.34 -23.33 31.00
N PRO A 537 -13.28 -22.32 30.10
CA PRO A 537 -14.07 -21.11 30.24
C PRO A 537 -15.56 -21.46 30.45
N MET A 538 -16.24 -20.69 31.29
CA MET A 538 -17.65 -20.90 31.64
C MET A 538 -18.36 -19.58 31.87
N ASN A 539 -19.69 -19.58 31.85
CA ASN A 539 -20.47 -18.37 32.18
C ASN A 539 -20.25 -17.94 33.64
N GLU A 540 -20.64 -16.70 33.95
CA GLU A 540 -20.45 -16.10 35.28
C GLU A 540 -21.12 -16.91 36.41
N ALA A 541 -22.32 -17.43 36.18
CA ALA A 541 -23.08 -18.15 37.21
C ALA A 541 -22.38 -19.47 37.60
N ASP A 542 -21.92 -20.24 36.62
CA ASP A 542 -21.16 -21.46 36.84
C ASP A 542 -19.80 -21.17 37.49
N TYR A 543 -19.13 -20.09 37.06
CA TYR A 543 -17.88 -19.64 37.65
C TYR A 543 -18.04 -19.33 39.13
N LEU A 544 -19.02 -18.49 39.49
CA LEU A 544 -19.28 -18.10 40.87
C LEU A 544 -19.76 -19.28 41.73
N GLY A 545 -20.51 -20.21 41.16
CA GLY A 545 -20.93 -21.44 41.82
C GLY A 545 -19.75 -22.33 42.24
N ARG A 546 -18.72 -22.42 41.39
CA ARG A 546 -17.54 -23.28 41.62
C ARG A 546 -16.40 -22.58 42.36
N TYR A 547 -16.15 -21.31 42.06
CA TYR A 547 -14.97 -20.57 42.52
C TYR A 547 -15.31 -19.32 43.34
N GLY A 548 -16.54 -18.81 43.28
CA GLY A 548 -16.93 -17.54 43.92
C GLY A 548 -16.98 -17.60 45.45
N ARG A 549 -17.25 -18.77 46.04
CA ARG A 549 -17.18 -18.94 47.50
C ARG A 549 -15.72 -19.15 47.89
N GLN A 550 -15.22 -18.35 48.83
CA GLN A 550 -14.04 -18.74 49.60
C GLN A 550 -14.38 -20.08 50.27
N ALA A 551 -13.91 -21.20 49.73
CA ALA A 551 -14.14 -22.52 50.29
C ALA A 551 -13.44 -22.59 51.66
N VAL A 552 -14.17 -22.20 52.71
CA VAL A 552 -13.85 -22.56 54.08
C VAL A 552 -14.20 -24.04 54.21
N ALA A 553 -13.14 -24.86 54.28
CA ALA A 553 -13.08 -26.25 54.72
C ALA A 553 -13.74 -27.34 53.84
N LEU A 554 -12.92 -28.29 53.34
CA LEU A 554 -12.90 -29.71 53.76
C LEU A 554 -12.21 -30.58 52.69
N ARG A 555 -11.02 -31.10 53.02
CA ARG A 555 -10.68 -32.52 52.89
C ARG A 555 -9.46 -32.82 53.76
N SER A 556 -9.75 -33.03 55.04
CA SER A 556 -8.97 -33.90 55.91
C SER A 556 -9.57 -35.31 55.80
N VAL A 557 -8.89 -36.20 55.08
CA VAL A 557 -8.60 -37.61 55.46
C VAL A 557 -7.33 -37.99 54.74
#